data_AF-A0A0W1F4H2-F1
#
_entry.id   AF-A0A0W1F4H2-F1
#
_cell.length_a   1.000
_cell.length_b   1.000
_cell.length_c   1.000
_cell.angle_alpha   90.00
_cell.angle_beta   90.00
_cell.angle_gamma   90.00
#
_symmetry.space_group_name_H-M   'P 1'
#
loop_
_entity.id
_entity.type
_entity.pdbx_description
1 polymer ?
#
loop_
_entity_poly.entity_id
_entity_poly.type
_entity_poly.pdbx_seq_one_letter_code
_entity_poly.pdbx_strand_id
1 'polypeptide(L)'
;MRTTFRFTSVAVIAAMLSAPVAAQKSTGPKERYEMDAATMSGFAAMGGGKGGMGGAMSMMFGGGPDSALARQLFLRLGSNELPTAPPPKGDHFFLPQAKLGKSVPLIGRERKDGDYPTDFERPKGRLLLYWGCGAKAGPGQPVIIDFAKVAAGQIPPNLFSSAVPVVREVTPENSKSYVEWPNSKSTKLPAKDSSLLGAHRVASNIGSDINFTLAQDYMPALQASTGDNADGSVTIRWNPVQNATGYAAWTIGGMDRAEKGGDIIWWSSSATKEFGGGLWDWLPPSVVANLITKKIVMPPSQTTCQIPAEVKKASGEFMMGNLNAFGPEANFSYPPKPATGVWNIDWTAKVRFRSYTMLMVGADFGGMSGGGASSGSSETPAPAKKKKCKGPLGIPLPDAAC
;
A
#
# COMPACT_ATOMS: atom_id res chain seq x y z
N MET A 1 -79.63 -11.85 -17.78
CA MET A 1 -79.01 -10.50 -17.89
C MET A 1 -77.52 -10.67 -17.65
N ARG A 2 -76.69 -10.83 -18.69
CA ARG A 2 -75.84 -9.76 -19.28
C ARG A 2 -75.33 -8.77 -18.21
N THR A 3 -74.02 -8.71 -17.97
CA THR A 3 -73.14 -7.67 -18.53
C THR A 3 -71.67 -8.07 -18.32
N THR A 4 -70.94 -8.30 -19.41
CA THR A 4 -69.50 -8.55 -19.41
C THR A 4 -68.81 -7.20 -19.55
N PHE A 5 -68.14 -6.71 -18.50
CA PHE A 5 -67.32 -5.49 -18.57
C PHE A 5 -65.92 -5.84 -19.09
N ARG A 6 -65.62 -5.40 -20.31
CA ARG A 6 -64.25 -5.39 -20.85
C ARG A 6 -63.57 -4.11 -20.38
N PHE A 7 -62.58 -4.22 -19.50
CA PHE A 7 -61.67 -3.12 -19.20
C PHE A 7 -60.55 -3.12 -20.25
N THR A 8 -60.57 -2.14 -21.14
CA THR A 8 -59.44 -1.78 -22.01
C THR A 8 -58.42 -0.98 -21.19
N SER A 9 -57.28 -1.59 -20.87
CA SER A 9 -56.14 -0.91 -20.26
C SER A 9 -55.50 0.05 -21.27
N VAL A 10 -55.59 1.35 -21.01
CA VAL A 10 -54.83 2.38 -21.73
C VAL A 10 -53.44 2.43 -21.11
N ALA A 11 -52.43 1.90 -21.82
CA ALA A 11 -51.03 2.05 -21.44
C ALA A 11 -50.55 3.47 -21.79
N VAL A 12 -50.39 4.33 -20.80
CA VAL A 12 -49.72 5.63 -20.95
C VAL A 12 -48.21 5.38 -20.92
N ILE A 13 -47.57 5.37 -22.09
CA ILE A 13 -46.12 5.37 -22.21
C ILE A 13 -45.63 6.80 -21.96
N ALA A 14 -45.17 7.08 -20.74
CA ALA A 14 -44.45 8.32 -20.44
C ALA A 14 -43.03 8.21 -21.01
N ALA A 15 -42.81 8.77 -22.20
CA ALA A 15 -41.48 8.94 -22.78
C ALA A 15 -40.72 10.00 -21.97
N MET A 16 -39.83 9.57 -21.07
CA MET A 16 -38.86 10.48 -20.45
C MET A 16 -37.83 10.88 -21.50
N LEU A 17 -37.97 12.09 -22.04
CA LEU A 17 -36.94 12.77 -22.83
C LEU A 17 -35.75 13.07 -21.91
N SER A 18 -34.73 12.23 -21.94
CA SER A 18 -33.42 12.55 -21.38
C SER A 18 -32.78 13.64 -22.24
N ALA A 19 -32.93 14.89 -21.82
CA ALA A 19 -32.19 16.00 -22.41
C ALA A 19 -30.67 15.76 -22.23
N PRO A 20 -29.84 16.01 -23.26
CA PRO A 20 -28.40 15.89 -23.13
C PRO A 20 -27.91 16.97 -22.15
N VAL A 21 -27.33 16.54 -21.02
CA VAL A 21 -26.62 17.46 -20.12
C VAL A 21 -25.42 17.98 -20.89
N ALA A 22 -25.50 19.22 -21.37
CA ALA A 22 -24.37 19.90 -21.98
C ALA A 22 -23.20 19.90 -20.97
N ALA A 23 -22.02 19.45 -21.41
CA ALA A 23 -20.82 19.45 -20.58
C ALA A 23 -20.52 20.89 -20.11
N GLN A 24 -20.66 21.13 -18.80
CA GLN A 24 -20.41 22.42 -18.18
C GLN A 24 -18.93 22.79 -18.34
N LYS A 25 -18.64 23.97 -18.92
CA LYS A 25 -17.26 24.46 -19.08
C LYS A 25 -16.62 24.70 -17.71
N SER A 26 -15.40 24.19 -17.51
CA SER A 26 -14.60 24.41 -16.30
C SER A 26 -13.24 25.01 -16.64
N THR A 27 -12.71 25.88 -15.77
CA THR A 27 -11.33 26.39 -15.82
C THR A 27 -10.63 26.09 -14.50
N GLY A 28 -9.28 26.04 -14.50
CA GLY A 28 -8.49 25.66 -13.33
C GLY A 28 -8.38 24.14 -13.13
N PRO A 29 -7.97 23.67 -11.94
CA PRO A 29 -7.61 24.46 -10.76
C PRO A 29 -6.25 25.18 -10.89
N LYS A 30 -6.05 26.23 -10.10
CA LYS A 30 -4.74 26.85 -9.92
C LYS A 30 -3.86 26.00 -9.02
N GLU A 31 -4.44 25.43 -7.96
CA GLU A 31 -3.76 24.57 -6.98
C GLU A 31 -4.43 23.19 -6.87
N ARG A 32 -3.60 22.14 -6.84
CA ARG A 32 -4.01 20.75 -6.69
C ARG A 32 -3.33 20.15 -5.49
N TYR A 33 -4.13 19.70 -4.53
CA TYR A 33 -3.66 19.03 -3.33
C TYR A 33 -4.07 17.56 -3.33
N GLU A 34 -3.13 16.67 -3.02
CA GLU A 34 -3.34 15.24 -2.81
C GLU A 34 -2.88 14.82 -1.42
N MET A 35 -3.68 13.97 -0.79
CA MET A 35 -3.38 13.30 0.46
C MET A 35 -3.66 11.79 0.33
N ASP A 36 -2.60 11.00 0.36
CA ASP A 36 -2.67 9.54 0.31
C ASP A 36 -2.49 8.96 1.71
N ALA A 37 -3.54 8.34 2.23
CA ALA A 37 -3.58 7.74 3.55
C ALA A 37 -3.54 6.22 3.49
N ALA A 38 -2.62 5.61 4.24
CA ALA A 38 -2.50 4.16 4.36
C ALA A 38 -2.53 3.69 5.81
N THR A 39 -3.20 2.55 5.99
CA THR A 39 -3.06 1.70 7.18
C THR A 39 -2.17 0.52 6.85
N MET A 40 -1.05 0.41 7.55
CA MET A 40 -0.06 -0.65 7.41
C MET A 40 -0.22 -1.66 8.54
N SER A 41 -0.11 -2.94 8.22
CA SER A 41 -0.14 -4.05 9.19
C SER A 41 0.90 -5.13 8.86
N GLY A 42 1.08 -6.10 9.76
CA GLY A 42 2.05 -7.17 9.56
C GLY A 42 3.48 -6.64 9.48
N PHE A 43 4.30 -7.26 8.63
CA PHE A 43 5.66 -6.81 8.37
C PHE A 43 5.72 -5.41 7.74
N ALA A 44 4.63 -4.93 7.12
CA ALA A 44 4.58 -3.57 6.58
C ALA A 44 4.69 -2.56 7.72
N ALA A 45 3.88 -2.71 8.77
CA ALA A 45 3.87 -1.83 9.94
C ALA A 45 5.23 -1.83 10.67
N MET A 46 5.87 -2.99 10.76
CA MET A 46 7.18 -3.15 11.39
C MET A 46 8.30 -2.41 10.63
N GLY A 47 8.24 -2.43 9.29
CA GLY A 47 9.19 -1.68 8.44
C GLY A 47 8.92 -0.17 8.41
N GLY A 48 7.65 0.24 8.50
CA GLY A 48 7.25 1.65 8.43
C GLY A 48 7.54 2.44 9.71
N GLY A 49 7.29 1.86 10.88
CA GLY A 49 7.21 2.63 12.14
C GLY A 49 8.54 3.14 12.72
N LYS A 50 9.66 2.47 12.40
CA LYS A 50 11.05 2.75 12.81
C LYS A 50 11.89 1.54 12.36
N GLY A 51 12.37 1.58 11.13
CA GLY A 51 13.28 0.55 10.61
C GLY A 51 14.48 0.32 11.55
N GLY A 52 14.96 -0.92 11.60
CA GLY A 52 16.13 -1.34 12.37
C GLY A 52 15.85 -1.52 13.86
N MET A 53 15.99 -0.46 14.65
CA MET A 53 16.00 -0.57 16.12
C MET A 53 14.59 -0.66 16.74
N GLY A 54 13.60 0.07 16.20
CA GLY A 54 12.25 0.09 16.76
C GLY A 54 11.48 -1.20 16.50
N GLY A 55 11.60 -1.75 15.29
CA GLY A 55 11.08 -3.07 14.94
C GLY A 55 11.73 -4.19 15.75
N ALA A 56 13.06 -4.18 15.89
CA ALA A 56 13.79 -5.17 16.70
C ALA A 56 13.41 -5.12 18.19
N MET A 57 13.27 -3.93 18.76
CA MET A 57 12.82 -3.76 20.15
C MET A 57 11.38 -4.24 20.34
N SER A 58 10.47 -3.94 19.40
CA SER A 58 9.08 -4.43 19.47
C SER A 58 9.02 -5.96 19.46
N MET A 59 9.82 -6.62 18.61
CA MET A 59 9.92 -8.09 18.60
C MET A 59 10.51 -8.63 19.91
N MET A 60 11.50 -7.94 20.51
CA MET A 60 12.11 -8.33 21.78
C MET A 60 11.16 -8.24 22.98
N PHE A 61 10.17 -7.34 22.93
CA PHE A 61 9.11 -7.25 23.95
C PHE A 61 7.85 -8.07 23.60
N GLY A 62 7.98 -9.06 22.71
CA GLY A 62 6.88 -9.98 22.35
C GLY A 62 5.85 -9.41 21.37
N GLY A 63 6.12 -8.26 20.76
CA GLY A 63 5.29 -7.68 19.71
C GLY A 63 5.55 -8.37 18.37
N GLY A 64 4.71 -9.33 18.00
CA GLY A 64 4.76 -10.02 16.71
C GLY A 64 4.05 -9.25 15.57
N PRO A 65 4.32 -9.63 14.30
CA PRO A 65 3.73 -8.99 13.12
C PRO A 65 2.19 -9.02 13.13
N ASP A 66 1.57 -10.02 13.76
CA ASP A 66 0.12 -10.21 13.80
C ASP A 66 -0.65 -9.06 14.48
N SER A 67 0.01 -8.31 15.36
CA SER A 67 -0.56 -7.15 16.07
C SER A 67 0.00 -5.80 15.60
N ALA A 68 0.94 -5.83 14.64
CA ALA A 68 1.64 -4.63 14.21
C ALA A 68 0.71 -3.72 13.40
N LEU A 69 0.68 -2.43 13.75
CA LEU A 69 -0.13 -1.39 13.12
C LEU A 69 0.67 -0.10 12.99
N ALA A 70 0.68 0.48 11.79
CA ALA A 70 1.22 1.81 11.54
C ALA A 70 0.33 2.60 10.57
N ARG A 71 0.46 3.93 10.61
CA ARG A 71 -0.20 4.84 9.67
C ARG A 71 0.85 5.48 8.78
N GLN A 72 0.45 5.81 7.56
CA GLN A 72 1.30 6.49 6.60
C GLN A 72 0.48 7.54 5.87
N LEU A 73 1.10 8.70 5.62
CA LEU A 73 0.55 9.76 4.80
C LEU A 73 1.56 10.15 3.72
N PHE A 74 1.07 10.52 2.55
CA PHE A 74 1.83 11.31 1.57
C PHE A 74 1.00 12.51 1.17
N LEU A 75 1.58 13.69 1.24
CA LEU A 75 0.92 14.96 0.96
C LEU A 75 1.65 15.65 -0.20
N ARG A 76 0.91 16.15 -1.18
CA ARG A 76 1.48 16.83 -2.35
C ARG A 76 0.63 18.04 -2.68
N LEU A 77 1.26 19.19 -2.83
CA LEU A 77 0.63 20.40 -3.35
C LEU A 77 1.39 20.81 -4.61
N GLY A 78 0.69 20.85 -5.73
CA GLY A 78 1.19 21.34 -7.01
C GLY A 78 0.35 22.50 -7.51
N SER A 79 1.00 23.50 -8.08
CA SER A 79 0.33 24.71 -8.59
C SER A 79 0.85 25.14 -9.95
N ASN A 80 -0.02 25.80 -10.72
CA ASN A 80 0.32 26.49 -11.95
C ASN A 80 0.82 27.93 -11.72
N GLU A 81 0.89 28.37 -10.47
CA GLU A 81 1.36 29.68 -10.02
C GLU A 81 2.77 29.57 -9.43
N LEU A 82 3.49 30.71 -9.38
CA LEU A 82 4.78 30.84 -8.72
C LEU A 82 4.57 31.18 -7.23
N PRO A 83 5.50 30.83 -6.33
CA PRO A 83 5.40 31.26 -4.95
C PRO A 83 5.57 32.78 -4.86
N THR A 84 4.83 33.41 -3.96
CA THR A 84 4.96 34.85 -3.63
C THR A 84 6.37 35.23 -3.16
N ALA A 85 7.10 34.29 -2.54
CA ALA A 85 8.52 34.41 -2.24
C ALA A 85 9.20 33.02 -2.27
N PRO A 86 10.20 32.77 -3.13
CA PRO A 86 10.94 31.50 -3.13
C PRO A 86 11.67 31.22 -1.80
N PRO A 87 11.90 29.94 -1.42
CA PRO A 87 11.42 28.72 -2.08
C PRO A 87 9.93 28.44 -1.81
N PRO A 88 9.25 27.62 -2.64
CA PRO A 88 7.88 27.20 -2.36
C PRO A 88 7.83 26.39 -1.05
N LYS A 89 6.87 26.74 -0.19
CA LYS A 89 6.67 26.13 1.13
C LYS A 89 5.22 26.24 1.57
N GLY A 90 4.81 25.35 2.45
CA GLY A 90 3.52 25.41 3.12
C GLY A 90 3.48 24.54 4.36
N ASP A 91 2.31 24.52 4.98
CA ASP A 91 2.01 23.73 6.16
C ASP A 91 0.62 23.11 6.01
N HIS A 92 0.50 21.83 6.36
CA HIS A 92 -0.79 21.17 6.51
C HIS A 92 -1.14 21.05 7.99
N PHE A 93 -2.30 21.62 8.35
CA PHE A 93 -2.89 21.58 9.68
C PHE A 93 -4.02 20.55 9.72
N PHE A 94 -4.02 19.74 10.78
CA PHE A 94 -5.06 18.76 11.11
C PHE A 94 -5.83 19.26 12.33
N LEU A 95 -7.16 19.39 12.25
CA LEU A 95 -8.02 19.89 13.32
C LEU A 95 -9.23 18.94 13.53
N PRO A 96 -9.21 18.03 14.53
CA PRO A 96 -8.18 17.80 15.57
C PRO A 96 -6.86 17.22 15.04
N GLN A 97 -5.78 17.35 15.83
CA GLN A 97 -4.42 17.00 15.39
C GLN A 97 -4.26 15.49 15.11
N ALA A 98 -3.73 15.15 13.95
CA ALA A 98 -3.29 13.79 13.57
C ALA A 98 -2.06 13.28 14.35
N LYS A 99 -1.79 13.84 15.55
CA LYS A 99 -0.62 13.56 16.40
C LYS A 99 0.74 13.76 15.70
N LEU A 100 0.77 14.63 14.69
CA LEU A 100 1.96 14.99 13.92
C LEU A 100 2.62 16.30 14.39
N GLY A 101 2.11 16.90 15.47
CA GLY A 101 2.48 18.23 15.92
C GLY A 101 1.43 19.27 15.50
N LYS A 102 1.80 20.55 15.57
CA LYS A 102 0.93 21.67 15.20
C LYS A 102 0.55 21.66 13.71
N SER A 103 1.51 21.34 12.86
CA SER A 103 1.38 21.18 11.42
C SER A 103 2.45 20.22 10.91
N VAL A 104 2.31 19.76 9.67
CA VAL A 104 3.42 19.15 8.93
C VAL A 104 3.91 20.10 7.85
N PRO A 105 5.23 20.37 7.78
CA PRO A 105 5.77 21.27 6.78
C PRO A 105 5.77 20.59 5.41
N LEU A 106 5.22 21.26 4.41
CA LEU A 106 5.34 20.94 3.00
C LEU A 106 6.50 21.77 2.43
N ILE A 107 7.50 21.12 1.84
CA ILE A 107 8.64 21.81 1.23
C ILE A 107 8.87 21.33 -0.19
N GLY A 108 9.43 22.20 -1.03
CA GLY A 108 9.87 21.82 -2.36
C GLY A 108 10.97 20.76 -2.29
N ARG A 109 11.00 19.88 -3.29
CA ARG A 109 12.13 18.97 -3.45
C ARG A 109 13.37 19.79 -3.75
N GLU A 110 14.44 19.57 -2.98
CA GLU A 110 15.76 19.94 -3.45
C GLU A 110 16.03 19.12 -4.71
N ARG A 111 16.33 19.78 -5.83
CA ARG A 111 16.95 19.10 -6.97
C ARG A 111 18.32 18.63 -6.49
N LYS A 112 18.40 17.40 -6.03
CA LYS A 112 19.67 16.68 -6.07
C LYS A 112 19.83 16.26 -7.52
N ASP A 113 20.83 16.80 -8.19
CA ASP A 113 21.38 16.15 -9.38
C ASP A 113 21.77 14.75 -8.90
N GLY A 114 20.95 13.78 -9.29
CA GLY A 114 21.11 12.41 -8.84
C GLY A 114 22.38 11.88 -9.46
N ASP A 115 23.45 11.83 -8.68
CA ASP A 115 24.46 10.80 -8.84
C ASP A 115 23.77 9.49 -8.43
N TYR A 116 22.97 8.95 -9.35
CA TYR A 116 22.53 7.57 -9.24
C TYR A 116 23.81 6.75 -9.17
N PRO A 117 23.94 5.78 -8.25
CA PRO A 117 25.04 4.85 -8.31
C PRO A 117 25.09 4.32 -9.74
N THR A 118 26.13 4.71 -10.49
CA THR A 118 26.36 4.24 -11.86
C THR A 118 26.57 2.73 -11.86
N ASP A 119 26.91 2.19 -10.70
CA ASP A 119 26.99 0.77 -10.39
C ASP A 119 25.60 0.21 -10.03
N PHE A 120 24.69 0.20 -11.02
CA PHE A 120 23.54 -0.70 -10.96
C PHE A 120 24.07 -2.12 -11.22
N GLU A 121 24.34 -2.88 -10.15
CA GLU A 121 24.70 -4.28 -10.27
C GLU A 121 23.50 -5.03 -10.86
N ARG A 122 23.63 -5.43 -12.13
CA ARG A 122 22.55 -6.10 -12.85
C ARG A 122 22.27 -7.43 -12.16
N PRO A 123 21.02 -7.70 -11.74
CA PRO A 123 20.70 -8.96 -11.12
C PRO A 123 21.05 -10.09 -12.08
N LYS A 124 21.86 -11.05 -11.62
CA LYS A 124 22.13 -12.30 -12.34
C LYS A 124 20.95 -13.24 -12.12
N GLY A 125 20.62 -14.07 -13.12
CA GLY A 125 19.56 -15.06 -13.02
C GLY A 125 18.31 -14.69 -13.82
N ARG A 126 17.15 -15.17 -13.36
CA ARG A 126 15.88 -15.09 -14.11
C ARG A 126 14.74 -14.62 -13.23
N LEU A 127 13.82 -13.86 -13.81
CA LEU A 127 12.52 -13.53 -13.23
C LEU A 127 11.45 -14.46 -13.80
N LEU A 128 10.79 -15.23 -12.93
CA LEU A 128 9.69 -16.12 -13.26
C LEU A 128 8.38 -15.47 -12.82
N LEU A 129 7.50 -15.21 -13.79
CA LEU A 129 6.21 -14.56 -13.56
C LEU A 129 5.07 -15.57 -13.56
N TYR A 130 4.28 -15.55 -12.48
CA TYR A 130 3.05 -16.33 -12.32
C TYR A 130 1.87 -15.42 -11.97
N TRP A 131 0.66 -15.76 -12.35
CA TRP A 131 -0.52 -14.96 -12.07
C TRP A 131 -1.77 -15.82 -11.89
N GLY A 132 -2.72 -15.26 -11.14
CA GLY A 132 -4.03 -15.82 -10.89
C GLY A 132 -4.11 -16.53 -9.55
N CYS A 133 -5.30 -16.48 -8.96
CA CYS A 133 -5.66 -17.29 -7.80
C CYS A 133 -6.08 -18.70 -8.25
N GLY A 134 -5.47 -19.74 -7.69
CA GLY A 134 -5.85 -21.12 -7.92
C GLY A 134 -4.79 -22.12 -7.44
N ALA A 135 -5.19 -23.39 -7.31
CA ALA A 135 -4.29 -24.46 -6.87
C ALA A 135 -3.11 -24.71 -7.83
N LYS A 136 -3.29 -24.42 -9.13
CA LYS A 136 -2.32 -24.68 -10.21
C LYS A 136 -2.14 -23.46 -11.10
N ALA A 137 -0.91 -23.27 -11.58
CA ALA A 137 -0.60 -22.24 -12.56
C ALA A 137 -1.31 -22.54 -13.88
N GLY A 138 -1.91 -21.51 -14.48
CA GLY A 138 -2.64 -21.65 -15.74
C GLY A 138 -1.72 -21.85 -16.95
N PRO A 139 -2.28 -22.17 -18.13
CA PRO A 139 -1.52 -22.27 -19.37
C PRO A 139 -0.68 -21.01 -19.66
N GLY A 140 0.54 -21.21 -20.17
CA GLY A 140 1.46 -20.10 -20.51
C GLY A 140 2.27 -19.55 -19.32
N GLN A 141 2.22 -20.21 -18.16
CA GLN A 141 2.97 -19.84 -16.96
C GLN A 141 4.03 -20.89 -16.60
N PRO A 142 5.19 -20.48 -16.05
CA PRO A 142 5.62 -19.09 -15.89
C PRO A 142 6.06 -18.44 -17.20
N VAL A 143 5.98 -17.12 -17.24
CA VAL A 143 6.78 -16.34 -18.20
C VAL A 143 8.16 -16.12 -17.60
N ILE A 144 9.20 -16.56 -18.32
CA ILE A 144 10.60 -16.46 -17.87
C ILE A 144 11.26 -15.27 -18.55
N ILE A 145 11.83 -14.39 -17.73
CA ILE A 145 12.61 -13.25 -18.17
C ILE A 145 14.05 -13.44 -17.72
N ASP A 146 14.94 -13.51 -18.70
CA ASP A 146 16.36 -13.70 -18.45
C ASP A 146 17.03 -12.33 -18.35
N PHE A 147 17.59 -12.01 -17.18
CA PHE A 147 18.21 -10.72 -16.95
C PHE A 147 19.45 -10.49 -17.84
N ALA A 148 20.14 -11.56 -18.27
CA ALA A 148 21.24 -11.44 -19.21
C ALA A 148 20.75 -11.00 -20.60
N LYS A 149 19.57 -11.45 -21.03
CA LYS A 149 18.96 -11.00 -22.28
C LYS A 149 18.45 -9.56 -22.19
N VAL A 150 17.84 -9.19 -21.06
CA VAL A 150 17.45 -7.79 -20.79
C VAL A 150 18.67 -6.87 -20.83
N ALA A 151 19.78 -7.30 -20.20
CA ALA A 151 21.05 -6.57 -20.21
C ALA A 151 21.65 -6.42 -21.62
N ALA A 152 21.34 -7.34 -22.53
CA ALA A 152 21.67 -7.27 -23.95
C ALA A 152 20.68 -6.44 -24.80
N GLY A 153 19.77 -5.68 -24.15
CA GLY A 153 18.79 -4.81 -24.81
C GLY A 153 17.48 -5.51 -25.19
N GLN A 154 17.29 -6.79 -24.86
CA GLN A 154 16.07 -7.54 -25.18
C GLN A 154 15.05 -7.43 -24.04
N ILE A 155 14.35 -6.29 -23.98
CA ILE A 155 13.29 -6.07 -22.98
C ILE A 155 12.01 -6.79 -23.45
N PRO A 156 11.47 -7.76 -22.69
CA PRO A 156 10.22 -8.44 -23.06
C PRO A 156 9.05 -7.45 -23.10
N PRO A 157 8.20 -7.48 -24.15
CA PRO A 157 7.00 -6.65 -24.18
C PRO A 157 6.03 -7.06 -23.06
N ASN A 158 5.34 -6.08 -22.47
CA ASN A 158 4.33 -6.29 -21.41
C ASN A 158 4.86 -7.00 -20.16
N LEU A 159 6.08 -6.64 -19.72
CA LEU A 159 6.64 -7.09 -18.44
C LEU A 159 5.89 -6.47 -17.25
N PHE A 160 5.66 -5.16 -17.31
CA PHE A 160 4.87 -4.42 -16.33
C PHE A 160 3.48 -4.14 -16.87
N SER A 161 2.51 -4.02 -15.98
CA SER A 161 1.13 -3.71 -16.33
C SER A 161 1.05 -2.40 -17.11
N SER A 162 0.55 -2.46 -18.34
CA SER A 162 0.10 -1.29 -19.10
C SER A 162 -1.38 -0.98 -18.84
N ALA A 163 -2.13 -1.94 -18.29
CA ALA A 163 -3.55 -1.83 -18.02
C ALA A 163 -3.86 -1.13 -16.69
N VAL A 164 -2.92 -1.12 -15.74
CA VAL A 164 -3.12 -0.55 -14.40
C VAL A 164 -2.31 0.75 -14.25
N PRO A 165 -2.95 1.92 -14.36
CA PRO A 165 -2.25 3.19 -14.27
C PRO A 165 -1.69 3.43 -12.87
N VAL A 166 -0.48 3.98 -12.79
CA VAL A 166 -0.03 4.67 -11.57
C VAL A 166 -0.72 6.02 -11.55
N VAL A 167 -1.72 6.17 -10.68
CA VAL A 167 -2.48 7.42 -10.58
C VAL A 167 -1.73 8.34 -9.60
N ARG A 168 -0.93 9.25 -10.13
CA ARG A 168 -0.34 10.36 -9.36
C ARG A 168 -0.56 11.63 -10.14
N GLU A 169 -1.61 12.37 -9.79
CA GLU A 169 -2.09 13.50 -10.58
C GLU A 169 -1.31 14.78 -10.24
N VAL A 170 -0.70 14.85 -9.06
CA VAL A 170 0.13 15.98 -8.63
C VAL A 170 1.59 15.55 -8.56
N THR A 171 2.41 16.11 -9.46
CA THR A 171 3.84 15.81 -9.56
C THR A 171 4.68 17.08 -9.72
N PRO A 172 5.99 17.03 -9.44
CA PRO A 172 6.89 18.14 -9.75
C PRO A 172 6.90 18.52 -11.24
N GLU A 173 6.79 17.53 -12.13
CA GLU A 173 6.90 17.72 -13.58
C GLU A 173 5.70 18.46 -14.17
N ASN A 174 4.53 18.35 -13.54
CA ASN A 174 3.30 18.99 -14.00
C ASN A 174 2.92 20.26 -13.21
N SER A 175 3.84 20.79 -12.40
CA SER A 175 3.60 21.91 -11.50
C SER A 175 4.71 22.95 -11.59
N LYS A 176 4.34 24.24 -11.68
CA LYS A 176 5.34 25.35 -11.60
C LYS A 176 5.88 25.52 -10.18
N SER A 177 5.04 25.28 -9.19
CA SER A 177 5.40 25.19 -7.78
C SER A 177 4.94 23.87 -7.22
N TYR A 178 5.82 23.18 -6.50
CA TYR A 178 5.52 21.87 -5.91
C TYR A 178 6.12 21.79 -4.52
N VAL A 179 5.33 21.30 -3.56
CA VAL A 179 5.77 21.00 -2.19
C VAL A 179 5.15 19.69 -1.73
N GLU A 180 5.87 18.93 -0.91
CA GLU A 180 5.42 17.60 -0.47
C GLU A 180 5.79 17.28 0.97
N TRP A 181 5.17 16.21 1.48
CA TRP A 181 5.53 15.52 2.70
C TRP A 181 5.27 14.00 2.53
N PRO A 182 6.06 13.08 3.11
CA PRO A 182 7.32 13.28 3.84
C PRO A 182 8.40 14.02 3.06
N ASN A 183 9.35 14.61 3.76
CA ASN A 183 10.46 15.36 3.14
C ASN A 183 11.69 15.43 4.06
N SER A 184 12.73 16.17 3.66
CA SER A 184 13.99 16.28 4.41
C SER A 184 13.85 16.91 5.81
N LYS A 185 12.79 17.70 6.08
CA LYS A 185 12.52 18.26 7.41
C LYS A 185 11.84 17.28 8.34
N SER A 186 10.97 16.43 7.81
CA SER A 186 10.25 15.44 8.62
C SER A 186 9.76 14.28 7.77
N THR A 187 10.05 13.09 8.27
CA THR A 187 9.53 11.81 7.76
C THR A 187 8.75 11.04 8.83
N LYS A 188 8.36 11.73 9.91
CA LYS A 188 7.69 11.13 11.06
C LYS A 188 6.34 10.55 10.65
N LEU A 189 6.15 9.24 10.79
CA LEU A 189 4.84 8.65 10.56
C LEU A 189 3.79 9.12 11.58
N PRO A 190 2.51 9.22 11.18
CA PRO A 190 1.41 9.44 12.11
C PRO A 190 1.36 8.34 13.18
N ALA A 191 0.92 8.70 14.39
CA ALA A 191 0.74 7.74 15.46
C ALA A 191 -0.33 6.69 15.09
N LYS A 192 -0.23 5.47 15.65
CA LYS A 192 -1.17 4.37 15.35
C LYS A 192 -2.64 4.71 15.68
N ASP A 193 -2.82 5.57 16.68
CA ASP A 193 -4.10 6.08 17.19
C ASP A 193 -4.37 7.53 16.74
N SER A 194 -3.73 7.97 15.65
CA SER A 194 -4.10 9.22 14.97
C SER A 194 -5.41 9.06 14.20
N SER A 195 -6.10 10.18 14.00
CA SER A 195 -7.31 10.29 13.20
C SER A 195 -7.14 11.37 12.14
N LEU A 196 -7.79 11.18 11.00
CA LEU A 196 -7.89 12.17 9.93
C LEU A 196 -9.25 12.90 9.91
N LEU A 197 -10.16 12.57 10.83
CA LEU A 197 -11.48 13.19 10.85
C LEU A 197 -11.38 14.69 11.19
N GLY A 198 -12.24 15.48 10.57
CA GLY A 198 -12.40 16.89 10.88
C GLY A 198 -11.80 17.84 9.86
N ALA A 199 -11.50 19.06 10.29
CA ALA A 199 -11.10 20.13 9.41
C ALA A 199 -9.61 20.04 9.07
N HIS A 200 -9.29 20.31 7.80
CA HIS A 200 -7.95 20.42 7.27
C HIS A 200 -7.76 21.79 6.65
N ARG A 201 -6.58 22.37 6.87
CA ARG A 201 -6.14 23.59 6.22
C ARG A 201 -4.73 23.40 5.68
N VAL A 202 -4.53 23.70 4.40
CA VAL A 202 -3.19 23.78 3.79
C VAL A 202 -2.94 25.24 3.49
N ALA A 203 -1.97 25.83 4.19
CA ALA A 203 -1.53 27.21 3.96
C ALA A 203 -0.18 27.17 3.26
N SER A 204 -0.02 27.93 2.18
CA SER A 204 1.22 27.97 1.41
C SER A 204 1.58 29.40 1.01
N ASN A 205 2.82 29.60 0.56
CA ASN A 205 3.21 30.85 -0.09
C ASN A 205 2.93 30.84 -1.60
N ILE A 206 2.12 29.91 -2.12
CA ILE A 206 1.88 29.72 -3.55
C ILE A 206 0.55 30.36 -3.96
N GLY A 207 -0.57 29.82 -3.47
CA GLY A 207 -1.89 30.38 -3.70
C GLY A 207 -2.70 30.54 -2.42
N SER A 208 -4.02 30.37 -2.52
CA SER A 208 -4.96 30.59 -1.42
C SER A 208 -4.97 29.41 -0.45
N ASP A 209 -5.52 29.61 0.75
CA ASP A 209 -5.65 28.50 1.69
C ASP A 209 -6.64 27.44 1.18
N ILE A 210 -6.18 26.20 1.12
CA ILE A 210 -7.01 25.04 0.81
C ILE A 210 -7.66 24.56 2.11
N ASN A 211 -8.99 24.56 2.16
CA ASN A 211 -9.75 24.22 3.36
C ASN A 211 -10.79 23.14 3.04
N PHE A 212 -10.74 22.00 3.71
CA PHE A 212 -11.72 20.93 3.53
C PHE A 212 -11.98 20.21 4.86
N THR A 213 -13.16 19.59 4.99
CA THR A 213 -13.51 18.78 6.16
C THR A 213 -13.65 17.33 5.73
N LEU A 214 -12.88 16.45 6.37
CA LEU A 214 -12.84 15.04 6.06
C LEU A 214 -13.75 14.26 7.01
N ALA A 215 -14.65 13.46 6.42
CA ALA A 215 -15.59 12.61 7.16
C ALA A 215 -15.16 11.13 7.19
N GLN A 216 -14.01 10.82 6.57
CA GLN A 216 -13.46 9.46 6.50
C GLN A 216 -12.12 9.42 7.23
N ASP A 217 -11.97 8.43 8.10
CA ASP A 217 -10.69 8.15 8.76
C ASP A 217 -9.89 7.09 7.98
N TYR A 218 -8.69 6.77 8.45
CA TYR A 218 -7.92 5.64 7.97
C TYR A 218 -8.76 4.36 7.90
N MET A 219 -8.53 3.56 6.85
CA MET A 219 -9.16 2.24 6.76
C MET A 219 -8.76 1.33 7.92
N PRO A 220 -9.60 0.36 8.31
CA PRO A 220 -9.20 -0.70 9.22
C PRO A 220 -7.97 -1.44 8.71
N ALA A 221 -7.18 -1.99 9.62
CA ALA A 221 -5.99 -2.72 9.25
C ALA A 221 -6.34 -4.04 8.55
N LEU A 222 -5.53 -4.40 7.57
CA LEU A 222 -5.66 -5.64 6.80
C LEU A 222 -4.81 -6.75 7.44
N GLN A 223 -5.44 -7.73 8.06
CA GLN A 223 -4.78 -8.91 8.62
C GLN A 223 -4.90 -10.05 7.64
N ALA A 224 -3.77 -10.65 7.29
CA ALA A 224 -3.72 -11.82 6.42
C ALA A 224 -2.94 -12.94 7.08
N SER A 225 -3.35 -14.17 6.79
CA SER A 225 -2.72 -15.42 7.22
C SER A 225 -2.52 -16.33 6.02
N THR A 226 -1.56 -17.24 6.11
CA THR A 226 -1.33 -18.26 5.08
C THR A 226 -1.44 -19.66 5.64
N GLY A 227 -1.90 -20.60 4.82
CA GLY A 227 -1.92 -22.02 5.16
C GLY A 227 -1.57 -22.88 3.96
N ASP A 228 -0.73 -23.88 4.18
CA ASP A 228 -0.37 -24.87 3.19
C ASP A 228 -1.52 -25.83 2.92
N ASN A 229 -1.68 -26.24 1.66
CA ASN A 229 -2.67 -27.22 1.25
C ASN A 229 -1.99 -28.53 0.80
N ALA A 230 -2.73 -29.63 0.86
CA ALA A 230 -2.23 -30.96 0.48
C ALA A 230 -1.82 -31.07 -1.00
N ASP A 231 -2.36 -30.22 -1.88
CA ASP A 231 -2.01 -30.16 -3.31
C ASP A 231 -0.74 -29.34 -3.61
N GLY A 232 -0.07 -28.84 -2.56
CA GLY A 232 1.14 -28.02 -2.61
C GLY A 232 0.89 -26.52 -2.77
N SER A 233 -0.35 -26.08 -2.95
CA SER A 233 -0.72 -24.66 -3.02
C SER A 233 -0.70 -23.99 -1.65
N VAL A 234 -0.61 -22.66 -1.61
CA VAL A 234 -0.71 -21.89 -0.36
C VAL A 234 -1.98 -21.05 -0.39
N THR A 235 -2.88 -21.21 0.58
CA THR A 235 -4.04 -20.35 0.71
C THR A 235 -3.68 -19.12 1.52
N ILE A 236 -3.91 -17.93 0.97
CA ILE A 236 -3.95 -16.67 1.71
C ILE A 236 -5.41 -16.39 2.13
N ARG A 237 -5.63 -16.03 3.39
CA ARG A 237 -6.94 -15.60 3.93
C ARG A 237 -6.78 -14.28 4.66
N TRP A 238 -7.76 -13.40 4.57
CA TRP A 238 -7.74 -12.11 5.27
C TRP A 238 -9.10 -11.74 5.85
N ASN A 239 -9.11 -10.78 6.78
CA ASN A 239 -10.35 -10.21 7.30
C ASN A 239 -11.04 -9.32 6.25
N PRO A 240 -12.38 -9.26 6.23
CA PRO A 240 -13.09 -8.20 5.51
C PRO A 240 -12.64 -6.83 6.03
N VAL A 241 -12.37 -5.89 5.11
CA VAL A 241 -11.98 -4.52 5.46
C VAL A 241 -13.12 -3.57 5.09
N GLN A 242 -13.65 -2.86 6.08
CA GLN A 242 -14.74 -1.91 5.87
C GLN A 242 -14.34 -0.86 4.83
N ASN A 243 -15.25 -0.58 3.90
CA ASN A 243 -15.08 0.36 2.78
C ASN A 243 -14.00 -0.03 1.76
N ALA A 244 -13.46 -1.25 1.80
CA ALA A 244 -12.60 -1.74 0.73
C ALA A 244 -13.37 -1.79 -0.59
N THR A 245 -12.75 -1.31 -1.66
CA THR A 245 -13.32 -1.30 -3.01
C THR A 245 -12.83 -2.48 -3.86
N GLY A 246 -11.74 -3.13 -3.44
CA GLY A 246 -11.19 -4.34 -4.05
C GLY A 246 -9.84 -4.71 -3.41
N TYR A 247 -9.29 -5.85 -3.82
CA TYR A 247 -8.02 -6.37 -3.29
C TYR A 247 -7.05 -6.78 -4.40
N ALA A 248 -5.76 -6.59 -4.18
CA ALA A 248 -4.71 -7.14 -5.01
C ALA A 248 -3.62 -7.75 -4.12
N ALA A 249 -3.12 -8.92 -4.50
CA ALA A 249 -2.01 -9.56 -3.80
C ALA A 249 -0.87 -9.86 -4.78
N TRP A 250 0.33 -9.91 -4.23
CA TRP A 250 1.49 -10.41 -4.94
C TRP A 250 2.44 -11.06 -3.96
N THR A 251 3.31 -11.94 -4.46
CA THR A 251 4.44 -12.48 -3.69
C THR A 251 5.71 -12.39 -4.49
N ILE A 252 6.82 -12.15 -3.79
CA ILE A 252 8.16 -12.31 -4.32
C ILE A 252 8.86 -13.37 -3.48
N GLY A 253 9.34 -14.40 -4.14
CA GLY A 253 10.19 -15.44 -3.57
C GLY A 253 11.48 -15.57 -4.35
N GLY A 254 12.39 -16.40 -3.85
CA GLY A 254 13.65 -16.63 -4.53
C GLY A 254 14.27 -17.96 -4.15
N MET A 255 14.83 -18.62 -5.15
CA MET A 255 15.71 -19.76 -4.93
C MET A 255 17.09 -19.42 -5.46
N ASP A 256 18.09 -19.54 -4.60
CA ASP A 256 19.47 -19.42 -5.02
C ASP A 256 19.83 -20.62 -5.91
N ARG A 257 20.37 -20.36 -7.09
CA ARG A 257 20.79 -21.41 -8.04
C ARG A 257 22.29 -21.33 -8.31
N ALA A 258 23.09 -21.34 -7.25
CA ALA A 258 24.55 -21.42 -7.30
C ALA A 258 25.15 -20.62 -8.49
N GLU A 259 26.07 -21.21 -9.26
CA GLU A 259 26.86 -20.57 -10.34
C GLU A 259 26.05 -19.82 -11.44
N LYS A 260 24.72 -19.95 -11.51
CA LYS A 260 23.87 -19.30 -12.53
C LYS A 260 23.13 -18.04 -12.05
N GLY A 261 23.29 -17.66 -10.78
CA GLY A 261 22.49 -16.62 -10.13
C GLY A 261 21.08 -17.12 -9.74
N GLY A 262 20.45 -16.47 -8.75
CA GLY A 262 19.16 -16.88 -8.21
C GLY A 262 17.98 -16.64 -9.17
N ASP A 263 16.98 -17.52 -9.12
CA ASP A 263 15.68 -17.24 -9.73
C ASP A 263 14.86 -16.35 -8.78
N ILE A 264 14.30 -15.26 -9.30
CA ILE A 264 13.30 -14.43 -8.62
C ILE A 264 11.93 -14.88 -9.11
N ILE A 265 11.04 -15.21 -8.19
CA ILE A 265 9.68 -15.66 -8.50
C ILE A 265 8.75 -14.54 -8.10
N TRP A 266 7.95 -14.04 -9.05
CA TRP A 266 6.95 -13.02 -8.78
C TRP A 266 5.57 -13.56 -9.16
N TRP A 267 4.68 -13.65 -8.18
CA TRP A 267 3.29 -14.00 -8.40
C TRP A 267 2.35 -12.80 -8.17
N SER A 268 1.25 -12.73 -8.92
CA SER A 268 0.19 -11.71 -8.82
C SER A 268 -1.19 -12.39 -8.73
N SER A 269 -2.11 -11.86 -7.93
CA SER A 269 -3.47 -12.40 -7.83
C SER A 269 -4.33 -12.17 -9.08
N SER A 270 -3.89 -11.29 -9.99
CA SER A 270 -4.60 -10.96 -11.23
C SER A 270 -4.83 -12.20 -12.11
N ALA A 271 -6.02 -12.35 -12.69
CA ALA A 271 -6.30 -13.44 -13.62
C ALA A 271 -5.54 -13.31 -14.96
N THR A 272 -5.02 -12.12 -15.25
CA THR A 272 -4.15 -11.84 -16.40
C THR A 272 -2.73 -11.47 -15.94
N LYS A 273 -1.79 -11.47 -16.87
CA LYS A 273 -0.36 -11.16 -16.64
C LYS A 273 -0.13 -9.67 -16.32
N GLU A 274 -0.59 -9.23 -15.15
CA GLU A 274 -0.49 -7.86 -14.67
C GLU A 274 0.36 -7.80 -13.41
N PHE A 275 1.46 -7.04 -13.49
CA PHE A 275 2.44 -6.89 -12.43
C PHE A 275 2.79 -5.42 -12.23
N GLY A 276 3.01 -5.01 -10.98
CA GLY A 276 3.35 -3.64 -10.64
C GLY A 276 2.24 -2.63 -10.97
N GLY A 277 2.66 -1.44 -11.41
CA GLY A 277 1.76 -0.31 -11.69
C GLY A 277 1.00 0.15 -10.45
N GLY A 278 -0.24 0.60 -10.66
CA GLY A 278 -1.10 1.05 -9.57
C GLY A 278 -1.65 -0.04 -8.64
N LEU A 279 -1.39 -1.33 -8.89
CA LEU A 279 -1.91 -2.43 -8.04
C LEU A 279 -1.40 -2.35 -6.57
N TRP A 280 -0.33 -1.59 -6.38
CA TRP A 280 0.43 -1.45 -5.14
C TRP A 280 0.35 -0.01 -4.62
N ASP A 281 -0.54 0.79 -5.21
CA ASP A 281 -0.68 2.23 -4.99
C ASP A 281 -2.12 2.56 -4.54
N TRP A 282 -2.48 3.83 -4.53
CA TRP A 282 -3.87 4.29 -4.36
C TRP A 282 -4.58 4.36 -5.71
N LEU A 283 -5.53 3.45 -5.94
CA LEU A 283 -6.39 3.48 -7.13
C LEU A 283 -7.76 4.09 -6.82
N PRO A 284 -8.29 4.95 -7.71
CA PRO A 284 -9.65 5.44 -7.61
C PRO A 284 -10.69 4.31 -7.63
N PRO A 285 -11.82 4.42 -6.89
CA PRO A 285 -12.87 3.40 -6.88
C PRO A 285 -13.41 3.04 -8.26
N SER A 286 -13.51 4.00 -9.18
CA SER A 286 -13.95 3.78 -10.57
C SER A 286 -12.95 2.93 -11.36
N VAL A 287 -11.64 3.14 -11.16
CA VAL A 287 -10.58 2.33 -11.77
C VAL A 287 -10.62 0.92 -11.19
N VAL A 288 -10.74 0.78 -9.87
CA VAL A 288 -10.86 -0.52 -9.18
C VAL A 288 -12.06 -1.30 -9.71
N ALA A 289 -13.24 -0.67 -9.80
CA ALA A 289 -14.44 -1.29 -10.36
C ALA A 289 -14.21 -1.81 -11.79
N ASN A 290 -13.56 -1.02 -12.65
CA ASN A 290 -13.22 -1.47 -14.00
C ASN A 290 -12.24 -2.66 -14.00
N LEU A 291 -11.21 -2.63 -13.15
CA LEU A 291 -10.23 -3.71 -13.04
C LEU A 291 -10.85 -5.01 -12.49
N ILE A 292 -11.88 -4.93 -11.64
CA ILE A 292 -12.66 -6.09 -11.19
C ILE A 292 -13.39 -6.74 -12.37
N THR A 293 -14.02 -5.96 -13.26
CA THR A 293 -14.67 -6.52 -14.46
C THR A 293 -13.70 -7.27 -15.37
N LYS A 294 -12.43 -6.85 -15.37
CA LYS A 294 -11.32 -7.47 -16.10
C LYS A 294 -10.64 -8.61 -15.33
N LYS A 295 -11.09 -8.90 -14.09
CA LYS A 295 -10.50 -9.90 -13.18
C LYS A 295 -9.02 -9.63 -12.84
N ILE A 296 -8.58 -8.38 -12.94
CA ILE A 296 -7.23 -7.95 -12.57
C ILE A 296 -7.16 -7.68 -11.06
N VAL A 297 -8.24 -7.12 -10.50
CA VAL A 297 -8.41 -6.87 -9.06
C VAL A 297 -9.49 -7.81 -8.52
N MET A 298 -9.27 -8.37 -7.33
CA MET A 298 -10.26 -9.20 -6.64
C MET A 298 -11.39 -8.31 -6.09
N PRO A 299 -12.66 -8.74 -6.17
CA PRO A 299 -13.78 -7.98 -5.64
C PRO A 299 -13.70 -7.83 -4.11
N PRO A 300 -14.34 -6.81 -3.52
CA PRO A 300 -14.28 -6.56 -2.08
C PRO A 300 -14.96 -7.63 -1.22
N SER A 301 -15.76 -8.51 -1.83
CA SER A 301 -16.34 -9.69 -1.17
C SER A 301 -15.38 -10.88 -1.09
N GLN A 302 -14.26 -10.87 -1.83
CA GLN A 302 -13.29 -11.95 -1.82
C GLN A 302 -12.27 -11.73 -0.71
N THR A 303 -12.18 -12.70 0.20
CA THR A 303 -11.28 -12.68 1.37
C THR A 303 -10.29 -13.84 1.41
N THR A 304 -10.15 -14.54 0.28
CA THR A 304 -9.20 -15.64 0.13
C THR A 304 -8.67 -15.72 -1.31
N CYS A 305 -7.44 -16.18 -1.45
CA CYS A 305 -6.80 -16.46 -2.74
C CYS A 305 -5.79 -17.59 -2.55
N GLN A 306 -5.71 -18.51 -3.51
CA GLN A 306 -4.70 -19.57 -3.51
C GLN A 306 -3.53 -19.19 -4.42
N ILE A 307 -2.33 -19.27 -3.87
CA ILE A 307 -1.08 -19.22 -4.62
C ILE A 307 -0.83 -20.62 -5.19
N PRO A 308 -0.61 -20.76 -6.51
CA PRO A 308 -0.37 -22.05 -7.13
C PRO A 308 0.79 -22.85 -6.53
N ALA A 309 0.67 -24.17 -6.55
CA ALA A 309 1.72 -25.08 -6.08
C ALA A 309 3.06 -24.87 -6.82
N GLU A 310 3.02 -24.51 -8.10
CA GLU A 310 4.19 -24.21 -8.91
C GLU A 310 4.97 -22.99 -8.40
N VAL A 311 4.26 -21.97 -7.89
CA VAL A 311 4.87 -20.77 -7.30
C VAL A 311 5.60 -21.13 -6.02
N LYS A 312 4.95 -21.88 -5.12
CA LYS A 312 5.58 -22.34 -3.87
C LYS A 312 6.82 -23.17 -4.17
N LYS A 313 6.69 -24.16 -5.05
CA LYS A 313 7.81 -25.03 -5.45
C LYS A 313 8.97 -24.25 -6.05
N ALA A 314 8.69 -23.21 -6.86
CA ALA A 314 9.73 -22.39 -7.47
C ALA A 314 10.36 -21.39 -6.50
N SER A 315 9.61 -20.94 -5.48
CA SER A 315 10.06 -19.92 -4.53
C SER A 315 10.85 -20.45 -3.34
N GLY A 316 10.83 -21.77 -3.10
CA GLY A 316 11.43 -22.38 -1.91
C GLY A 316 10.66 -22.05 -0.63
N GLU A 317 11.37 -22.03 0.50
CA GLU A 317 10.77 -21.85 1.83
C GLU A 317 10.38 -20.39 2.15
N PHE A 318 10.94 -19.42 1.43
CA PHE A 318 10.75 -17.99 1.74
C PHE A 318 10.06 -17.25 0.60
N MET A 319 8.83 -16.81 0.86
CA MET A 319 8.09 -15.89 0.00
C MET A 319 7.65 -14.68 0.83
N MET A 320 8.02 -13.47 0.40
CA MET A 320 7.43 -12.25 0.92
C MET A 320 6.15 -11.96 0.15
N GLY A 321 5.04 -11.83 0.85
CA GLY A 321 3.75 -11.47 0.29
C GLY A 321 3.36 -10.05 0.64
N ASN A 322 2.55 -9.46 -0.24
CA ASN A 322 1.77 -8.28 0.01
C ASN A 322 0.31 -8.55 -0.30
N LEU A 323 -0.55 -7.93 0.49
CA LEU A 323 -1.95 -7.80 0.16
C LEU A 323 -2.32 -6.33 0.34
N ASN A 324 -2.97 -5.76 -0.67
CA ASN A 324 -3.43 -4.39 -0.72
C ASN A 324 -4.96 -4.38 -0.81
N ALA A 325 -5.60 -3.58 0.05
CA ALA A 325 -7.01 -3.26 0.03
C ALA A 325 -7.16 -1.81 -0.46
N PHE A 326 -7.71 -1.65 -1.66
CA PHE A 326 -8.04 -0.32 -2.18
C PHE A 326 -9.23 0.26 -1.40
N GLY A 327 -9.21 1.57 -1.16
CA GLY A 327 -10.21 2.25 -0.37
C GLY A 327 -11.07 3.23 -1.16
N PRO A 328 -11.90 4.00 -0.45
CA PRO A 328 -12.62 5.13 -1.02
C PRO A 328 -11.66 6.29 -1.34
N GLU A 329 -12.21 7.31 -1.99
CA GLU A 329 -11.61 8.62 -2.14
C GLU A 329 -12.60 9.72 -1.76
N ALA A 330 -12.09 10.85 -1.28
CA ALA A 330 -12.84 12.07 -1.05
C ALA A 330 -12.29 13.19 -1.94
N ASN A 331 -13.18 13.86 -2.68
CA ASN A 331 -12.82 14.92 -3.60
C ASN A 331 -13.47 16.24 -3.16
N PHE A 332 -12.66 17.30 -3.10
CA PHE A 332 -13.06 18.64 -2.69
C PHE A 332 -12.61 19.66 -3.74
N SER A 333 -13.32 20.77 -3.80
CA SER A 333 -13.06 21.84 -4.75
C SER A 333 -13.59 23.16 -4.20
N TYR A 334 -12.90 24.24 -4.51
CA TYR A 334 -13.38 25.58 -4.25
C TYR A 334 -13.31 26.45 -5.51
N PRO A 335 -14.36 27.25 -5.82
CA PRO A 335 -15.68 27.18 -5.21
C PRO A 335 -16.36 25.82 -5.48
N PRO A 336 -17.38 25.43 -4.67
CA PRO A 336 -18.20 24.26 -4.97
C PRO A 336 -18.77 24.33 -6.40
N LYS A 337 -18.95 23.17 -7.03
CA LYS A 337 -19.47 23.11 -8.40
C LYS A 337 -20.83 23.82 -8.49
N PRO A 338 -20.98 24.87 -9.34
CA PRO A 338 -22.24 25.58 -9.46
C PRO A 338 -23.25 24.76 -10.28
N ALA A 339 -24.54 24.94 -10.01
CA ALA A 339 -25.62 24.24 -10.71
C ALA A 339 -25.68 24.57 -12.21
N THR A 340 -25.33 25.81 -12.59
CA THR A 340 -25.31 26.30 -13.97
C THR A 340 -24.15 27.29 -14.17
N GLY A 341 -23.66 27.44 -15.41
CA GLY A 341 -22.62 28.42 -15.76
C GLY A 341 -21.20 27.85 -15.72
N VAL A 342 -20.19 28.71 -15.96
CA VAL A 342 -18.79 28.30 -15.99
C VAL A 342 -18.27 28.05 -14.57
N TRP A 343 -17.60 26.91 -14.37
CA TRP A 343 -16.97 26.58 -13.09
C TRP A 343 -15.49 26.97 -13.09
N ASN A 344 -15.16 28.09 -12.45
CA ASN A 344 -13.79 28.57 -12.31
C ASN A 344 -13.19 28.06 -10.99
N ILE A 345 -12.42 26.98 -11.06
CA ILE A 345 -11.89 26.29 -9.89
C ILE A 345 -10.62 26.99 -9.42
N ASP A 346 -10.58 27.39 -8.16
CA ASP A 346 -9.39 27.95 -7.51
C ASP A 346 -8.46 26.80 -7.11
N TRP A 347 -8.97 25.89 -6.28
CA TRP A 347 -8.22 24.71 -5.84
C TRP A 347 -9.06 23.45 -5.82
N THR A 348 -8.38 22.31 -5.90
CA THR A 348 -8.94 20.97 -5.61
C THR A 348 -8.13 20.27 -4.55
N ALA A 349 -8.80 19.50 -3.68
CA ALA A 349 -8.14 18.58 -2.76
C ALA A 349 -8.69 17.16 -2.96
N LYS A 350 -7.80 16.17 -3.01
CA LYS A 350 -8.15 14.76 -3.12
C LYS A 350 -7.53 13.98 -1.98
N VAL A 351 -8.33 13.18 -1.29
CA VAL A 351 -7.88 12.27 -0.24
C VAL A 351 -8.15 10.84 -0.66
N ARG A 352 -7.14 9.97 -0.69
CA ARG A 352 -7.27 8.57 -1.08
C ARG A 352 -6.87 7.66 0.06
N PHE A 353 -7.60 6.57 0.22
CA PHE A 353 -7.39 5.63 1.32
C PHE A 353 -6.99 4.25 0.81
N ARG A 354 -6.15 3.57 1.58
CA ARG A 354 -5.88 2.14 1.42
C ARG A 354 -5.55 1.50 2.76
N SER A 355 -5.61 0.17 2.82
CA SER A 355 -4.90 -0.61 3.84
C SER A 355 -4.08 -1.69 3.17
N TYR A 356 -2.88 -1.97 3.66
CA TYR A 356 -2.08 -3.06 3.13
C TYR A 356 -1.25 -3.73 4.21
N THR A 357 -0.91 -4.98 3.96
CA THR A 357 -0.08 -5.80 4.84
C THR A 357 1.05 -6.47 4.08
N MET A 358 2.13 -6.74 4.78
CA MET A 358 3.18 -7.66 4.33
C MET A 358 3.22 -8.86 5.26
N LEU A 359 3.42 -10.03 4.69
CA LEU A 359 3.42 -11.31 5.39
C LEU A 359 4.48 -12.23 4.78
N MET A 360 5.06 -13.10 5.59
CA MET A 360 5.81 -14.23 5.02
C MET A 360 4.80 -15.31 4.66
N VAL A 361 4.82 -15.74 3.42
CA VAL A 361 3.94 -16.78 2.90
C VAL A 361 4.60 -18.14 3.10
N GLY A 362 3.88 -19.07 3.72
CA GLY A 362 4.37 -20.43 3.96
C GLY A 362 5.16 -20.61 5.25
N ALA A 363 5.35 -19.54 6.04
CA ALA A 363 5.87 -19.63 7.39
C ALA A 363 4.71 -19.47 8.40
N ASP A 364 4.51 -20.46 9.26
CA ASP A 364 3.59 -20.33 10.39
C ASP A 364 4.33 -19.73 11.59
N PHE A 365 4.23 -18.40 11.75
CA PHE A 365 4.76 -17.71 12.93
C PHE A 365 3.82 -17.80 14.15
N GLY A 366 2.61 -18.33 13.97
CA GLY A 366 1.63 -18.54 15.04
C GLY A 366 2.11 -19.55 16.09
N GLY A 367 3.12 -20.37 15.77
CA GLY A 367 3.77 -21.28 16.71
C GLY A 367 4.81 -20.62 17.64
N MET A 368 5.32 -19.42 17.33
CA MET A 368 6.36 -18.75 18.14
C MET A 368 5.81 -17.81 19.21
N SER A 369 4.52 -17.46 19.17
CA SER A 369 3.87 -16.63 20.20
C SER A 369 3.24 -17.44 21.34
N GLY A 370 3.27 -18.78 21.27
CA GLY A 370 2.67 -19.69 22.26
C GLY A 370 3.64 -20.57 23.06
N GLY A 371 4.95 -20.46 22.84
CA GLY A 371 5.98 -21.29 23.50
C GLY A 371 6.33 -20.83 24.91
N GLY A 372 5.35 -20.73 25.79
CA GLY A 372 5.52 -20.19 27.14
C GLY A 372 4.53 -20.71 28.18
N ALA A 373 4.04 -21.95 28.07
CA ALA A 373 3.42 -22.67 29.18
C ALA A 373 3.25 -24.18 28.90
N SER A 374 3.87 -24.98 29.76
CA SER A 374 3.64 -26.41 30.07
C SER A 374 3.63 -27.45 28.93
N SER A 375 4.73 -28.19 28.83
CA SER A 375 4.65 -29.66 28.79
C SER A 375 5.65 -30.22 29.80
N GLY A 376 5.12 -30.85 30.84
CA GLY A 376 5.93 -31.60 31.80
C GLY A 376 6.28 -32.97 31.22
N SER A 377 7.57 -33.24 31.10
CA SER A 377 8.09 -34.60 31.09
C SER A 377 9.51 -34.58 31.68
N SER A 378 9.59 -35.21 32.84
CA SER A 378 10.71 -35.53 33.73
C SER A 378 12.09 -35.65 33.08
N GLU A 379 13.05 -34.82 33.50
CA GLU A 379 14.47 -35.20 33.54
C GLU A 379 15.26 -34.33 34.54
N THR A 380 16.13 -35.00 35.29
CA THR A 380 16.83 -34.58 36.51
C THR A 380 17.75 -33.35 36.31
N PRO A 381 17.84 -32.39 37.27
CA PRO A 381 18.67 -31.21 37.09
C PRO A 381 20.16 -31.48 37.40
N ALA A 382 21.04 -31.16 36.45
CA ALA A 382 22.49 -31.07 36.62
C ALA A 382 22.90 -29.66 37.14
N PRO A 383 24.01 -29.54 37.89
CA PRO A 383 24.25 -28.40 38.78
C PRO A 383 24.79 -27.13 38.09
N ALA A 384 24.40 -25.97 38.63
CA ALA A 384 24.77 -24.64 38.15
C ALA A 384 26.26 -24.30 38.37
N LYS A 385 26.93 -23.81 37.32
CA LYS A 385 28.30 -23.25 37.41
C LYS A 385 28.26 -21.79 37.89
N LYS A 386 29.02 -21.51 38.95
CA LYS A 386 29.17 -20.19 39.59
C LYS A 386 29.95 -19.19 38.71
N LYS A 387 29.55 -17.92 38.74
CA LYS A 387 30.19 -16.79 38.04
C LYS A 387 31.48 -16.37 38.76
N LYS A 388 32.55 -16.06 38.01
CA LYS A 388 33.84 -15.57 38.53
C LYS A 388 33.78 -14.09 38.92
N CYS A 389 34.32 -13.75 40.10
CA CYS A 389 34.43 -12.39 40.62
C CYS A 389 35.51 -11.57 39.87
N LYS A 390 35.27 -10.26 39.67
CA LYS A 390 36.24 -9.31 39.10
C LYS A 390 36.54 -8.21 40.12
N GLY A 391 37.82 -7.97 40.40
CA GLY A 391 38.29 -6.87 41.24
C GLY A 391 38.29 -5.52 40.51
N PRO A 392 38.34 -4.39 41.25
CA PRO A 392 38.33 -3.06 40.65
C PRO A 392 39.61 -2.82 39.84
N LEU A 393 39.45 -2.26 38.64
CA LEU A 393 40.46 -2.09 37.57
C LEU A 393 40.73 -3.30 36.66
N GLY A 394 39.96 -4.38 36.78
CA GLY A 394 39.82 -5.36 35.70
C GLY A 394 40.94 -6.40 35.55
N ILE A 395 41.79 -6.56 36.56
CA ILE A 395 42.78 -7.65 36.60
C ILE A 395 42.17 -8.86 37.35
N PRO A 396 42.17 -10.08 36.78
CA PRO A 396 41.69 -11.28 37.47
C PRO A 396 42.59 -11.67 38.65
N LEU A 397 42.01 -11.96 39.82
CA LEU A 397 42.72 -12.52 40.98
C LEU A 397 42.49 -14.04 41.06
N PRO A 398 43.47 -14.82 41.59
CA PRO A 398 43.30 -16.25 41.82
C PRO A 398 42.25 -16.54 42.91
N ASP A 399 41.50 -17.63 42.72
CA ASP A 399 40.23 -17.96 43.41
C ASP A 399 40.30 -18.09 44.94
N ALA A 400 41.50 -18.09 45.55
CA ALA A 400 41.69 -18.18 46.99
C ALA A 400 41.63 -16.82 47.72
N ALA A 401 41.46 -15.70 47.00
CA ALA A 401 41.35 -14.34 47.56
C ALA A 401 39.98 -13.68 47.30
N CYS A 402 38.94 -14.49 47.01
CA CYS A 402 37.54 -14.07 46.88
C CYS A 402 36.73 -14.39 48.12
#